data_AF-A0AAV1BUV2-F1
#
_entry.id   AF-A0AAV1BUV2-F1
#
_cell.length_a   1.000
_cell.length_b   1.000
_cell.length_c   1.000
_cell.angle_alpha   90.00
_cell.angle_beta   90.00
_cell.angle_gamma   90.00
#
_symmetry.space_group_name_H-M   'P 1'
#
loop_
_entity.id
_entity.type
_entity.pdbx_description
1 polymer ?
#
loop_
_entity_poly.entity_id
_entity_poly.type
_entity_poly.pdbx_seq_one_letter_code
_entity_poly.pdbx_strand_id
1 'polypeptide(L)'
;MGKLIDSYLEAEAIDVNTSLQQVTSLAATVPEIARPEHDELYKAINIYLQEHPDLTKAGKKLLCYMLDSKELSTEMQMEVVRNERLPVSSLLQSREN
;
A
#
# COMPACT_ATOMS: atom_id res chain seq x y z
N MET A 1 -10.33 5.54 -12.47
CA MET A 1 -9.25 4.72 -13.07
C MET A 1 -8.38 4.08 -11.99
N GLY A 2 -8.03 4.78 -10.90
CA GLY A 2 -7.25 4.20 -9.79
C GLY A 2 -7.85 2.92 -9.23
N LYS A 3 -9.15 2.91 -8.89
CA LYS A 3 -9.84 1.70 -8.37
C LYS A 3 -9.68 0.45 -9.24
N LEU A 4 -9.69 0.58 -10.57
CA LEU A 4 -9.51 -0.59 -11.46
C LEU A 4 -8.09 -1.16 -11.37
N ILE A 5 -7.10 -0.27 -11.29
CA ILE A 5 -5.69 -0.64 -11.16
C ILE A 5 -5.45 -1.23 -9.76
N ASP A 6 -6.07 -0.67 -8.73
CA ASP A 6 -5.96 -1.16 -7.35
C ASP A 6 -6.60 -2.55 -7.20
N SER A 7 -7.79 -2.79 -7.79
CA SER A 7 -8.39 -4.14 -7.83
C SER A 7 -7.54 -5.15 -8.61
N TYR A 8 -6.85 -4.72 -9.67
CA TYR A 8 -5.90 -5.60 -10.37
C TYR A 8 -4.67 -5.89 -9.50
N LEU A 9 -4.15 -4.88 -8.79
CA LEU A 9 -3.06 -5.05 -7.84
C LEU A 9 -3.42 -6.01 -6.71
N GLU A 10 -4.68 -6.05 -6.24
CA GLU A 10 -5.14 -7.05 -5.27
C GLU A 10 -5.01 -8.47 -5.82
N ALA A 11 -5.36 -8.70 -7.09
CA ALA A 11 -5.23 -10.01 -7.73
C ALA A 11 -3.76 -10.41 -7.94
N GLU A 12 -2.93 -9.49 -8.43
CA GLU A 12 -1.49 -9.71 -8.59
C GLU A 12 -0.79 -9.91 -7.25
N ALA A 13 -1.30 -9.29 -6.18
CA ALA A 13 -0.71 -9.41 -4.85
C ALA A 13 -0.84 -10.81 -4.24
N ILE A 14 -1.79 -11.60 -4.73
CA ILE A 14 -1.96 -13.02 -4.36
C ILE A 14 -0.95 -13.91 -5.07
N ASP A 15 -0.48 -13.52 -6.26
CA ASP A 15 0.50 -14.29 -7.01
C ASP A 15 1.91 -14.08 -6.44
N VAL A 16 2.49 -15.15 -5.92
CA VAL A 16 3.85 -15.20 -5.35
C VAL A 16 4.96 -14.93 -6.38
N ASN A 17 4.64 -14.99 -7.68
CA ASN A 17 5.57 -14.64 -8.75
C ASN A 17 5.61 -13.15 -9.02
N THR A 18 4.68 -12.37 -8.47
CA THR A 18 4.60 -10.93 -8.68
C THR A 18 5.75 -10.23 -7.98
N SER A 19 6.63 -9.62 -8.76
CA SER A 19 7.76 -8.88 -8.20
C SER A 19 7.32 -7.55 -7.59
N LEU A 20 8.05 -7.12 -6.55
CA LEU A 20 7.88 -5.81 -5.93
C LEU A 20 7.93 -4.67 -6.96
N GLN A 21 8.79 -4.79 -7.98
CA GLN A 21 8.93 -3.79 -9.03
C GLN A 21 7.64 -3.65 -9.86
N GLN A 22 6.95 -4.74 -10.17
CA GLN A 22 5.70 -4.69 -10.93
C GLN A 22 4.60 -3.98 -10.13
N VAL A 23 4.41 -4.37 -8.87
CA VAL A 23 3.43 -3.75 -7.96
C VAL A 23 3.68 -2.25 -7.82
N THR A 24 4.92 -1.87 -7.52
CA THR A 24 5.28 -0.47 -7.28
C THR A 24 5.22 0.37 -8.55
N SER A 25 5.67 -0.16 -9.70
CA SER A 25 5.59 0.57 -10.96
C SER A 25 4.14 0.80 -11.37
N LEU A 26 3.29 -0.22 -11.24
CA LEU A 26 1.88 -0.10 -11.59
C LEU A 26 1.16 0.87 -10.67
N ALA A 27 1.35 0.76 -9.35
CA ALA A 27 0.73 1.69 -8.41
C ALA A 27 1.20 3.14 -8.59
N ALA A 28 2.44 3.37 -9.06
CA ALA A 28 3.00 4.71 -9.33
C ALA A 28 2.53 5.32 -10.67
N THR A 29 2.01 4.52 -11.60
CA THR A 29 1.47 5.03 -12.88
C THR A 29 0.11 5.73 -12.71
N VAL A 30 -0.56 5.49 -11.59
CA VAL A 30 -1.86 6.10 -11.26
C VAL A 30 -1.63 7.50 -10.70
N PRO A 31 -2.13 8.56 -11.37
CA PRO A 31 -2.07 9.91 -10.82
C PRO A 31 -2.94 10.03 -9.57
N GLU A 32 -2.55 10.89 -8.63
CA GLU A 32 -3.29 11.17 -7.38
C GLU A 32 -4.75 11.60 -7.64
N ILE A 33 -4.98 12.43 -8.65
CA ILE A 33 -6.35 12.84 -9.07
C ILE A 33 -7.23 11.67 -9.52
N ALA A 34 -6.62 10.55 -9.94
CA ALA A 34 -7.31 9.34 -10.35
C ALA A 34 -7.46 8.31 -9.21
N ARG A 35 -6.83 8.55 -8.06
CA ARG A 35 -6.86 7.77 -6.82
C ARG A 35 -7.15 8.70 -5.62
N PRO A 36 -8.39 9.18 -5.46
CA PRO A 36 -8.79 10.05 -4.35
C PRO A 36 -8.96 9.31 -3.01
N GLU A 37 -8.84 7.99 -3.00
CA GLU A 37 -8.98 7.13 -1.83
C GLU A 37 -7.95 6.01 -1.95
N HIS A 38 -7.27 5.70 -0.84
CA HIS A 38 -6.18 4.73 -0.81
C HIS A 38 -6.59 3.37 -0.22
N ASP A 39 -7.87 3.16 0.08
CA ASP A 39 -8.37 1.96 0.75
C ASP A 39 -8.10 0.68 -0.05
N GLU A 40 -8.40 0.68 -1.35
CA GLU A 40 -8.14 -0.45 -2.24
C GLU A 40 -6.63 -0.67 -2.44
N LEU A 41 -5.84 0.41 -2.53
CA LEU A 41 -4.38 0.33 -2.59
C LEU A 41 -3.80 -0.29 -1.30
N TYR A 42 -4.35 0.09 -0.13
CA TYR A 42 -3.96 -0.49 1.15
C TYR A 42 -4.26 -1.97 1.22
N LYS A 43 -5.43 -2.41 0.75
CA LYS A 43 -5.79 -3.83 0.67
C LYS A 43 -4.82 -4.60 -0.20
N ALA A 44 -4.51 -4.11 -1.40
CA ALA A 44 -3.54 -4.73 -2.29
C ALA A 44 -2.17 -4.88 -1.63
N ILE A 45 -1.67 -3.83 -0.97
CA ILE A 45 -0.39 -3.86 -0.26
C ILE A 45 -0.42 -4.82 0.93
N ASN A 46 -1.50 -4.82 1.71
CA ASN A 46 -1.64 -5.72 2.86
C ASN A 46 -1.66 -7.19 2.44
N ILE A 47 -2.35 -7.51 1.35
CA ILE A 47 -2.34 -8.86 0.73
C ILE A 47 -0.93 -9.19 0.25
N TYR A 48 -0.26 -8.27 -0.45
CA TYR A 48 1.10 -8.50 -0.93
C TYR A 48 2.06 -8.83 0.21
N LEU A 49 1.97 -8.10 1.31
CA LEU A 49 2.78 -8.34 2.52
C LEU A 49 2.44 -9.66 3.23
N GLN A 50 1.23 -10.18 3.06
CA GLN A 50 0.81 -11.48 3.59
C GLN A 50 1.39 -12.63 2.78
N GLU A 51 1.27 -12.55 1.46
CA GLU A 51 1.72 -13.61 0.55
C GLU A 51 3.24 -13.59 0.30
N HIS A 52 3.91 -12.48 0.61
CA HIS A 52 5.36 -12.31 0.46
C HIS A 52 6.05 -12.04 1.82
N PRO A 53 6.04 -13.01 2.77
CA PRO A 53 6.61 -12.82 4.10
C PRO A 53 8.12 -12.50 4.06
N ASP A 54 8.83 -13.05 3.06
CA ASP A 54 10.27 -12.92 2.83
C ASP A 54 10.68 -11.56 2.24
N LEU A 55 9.72 -10.66 1.98
CA LEU A 55 10.01 -9.34 1.45
C LEU A 55 10.97 -8.58 2.38
N THR A 56 12.01 -8.01 1.79
CA THR A 56 13.04 -7.27 2.53
C THR A 56 12.42 -6.07 3.28
N LYS A 57 13.05 -5.65 4.38
CA LYS A 57 12.61 -4.44 5.13
C LYS A 57 12.53 -3.20 4.23
N ALA A 58 13.44 -3.08 3.27
CA ALA A 58 13.43 -1.99 2.30
C ALA A 58 12.21 -2.06 1.37
N GLY A 59 11.85 -3.25 0.88
CA GLY A 59 10.67 -3.47 0.06
C GLY A 59 9.36 -3.17 0.81
N LYS A 60 9.26 -3.64 2.06
CA LYS A 60 8.13 -3.32 2.95
C LYS A 60 7.97 -1.81 3.12
N LYS A 61 9.08 -1.09 3.38
CA LYS A 61 9.08 0.37 3.51
C LYS A 61 8.65 1.08 2.22
N LEU A 62 9.10 0.60 1.06
CA LEU A 62 8.73 1.17 -0.23
C LEU A 62 7.21 1.11 -0.46
N LEU A 63 6.58 -0.04 -0.21
CA LEU A 63 5.13 -0.20 -0.33
C LEU A 63 4.38 0.72 0.62
N CYS A 64 4.84 0.86 1.87
CA CYS A 64 4.23 1.77 2.84
C CYS A 64 4.29 3.22 2.37
N TYR A 65 5.37 3.62 1.69
CA TYR A 65 5.54 5.00 1.21
C TYR A 65 4.58 5.38 0.08
N MET A 66 4.01 4.38 -0.60
CA MET A 66 3.00 4.60 -1.63
C MET A 66 1.62 4.92 -1.04
N LEU A 67 1.42 4.64 0.24
CA LEU A 67 0.19 4.92 0.95
C LEU A 67 0.29 6.27 1.66
N ASP A 68 -0.57 7.21 1.31
CA ASP A 68 -0.88 8.32 2.21
C ASP A 68 -1.97 7.88 3.20
N SER A 69 -1.61 7.82 4.49
CA SER A 69 -2.55 7.50 5.57
C SER A 69 -3.71 8.49 5.70
N LYS A 70 -3.59 9.70 5.12
CA LYS A 70 -4.64 10.73 5.14
C LYS A 70 -5.75 10.45 4.14
N GLU A 71 -5.42 9.77 3.05
CA GLU A 71 -6.36 9.39 1.98
C GLU A 71 -7.03 8.02 2.27
N LEU A 72 -6.79 7.45 3.45
CA LEU A 72 -7.47 6.26 3.94
C LEU A 72 -8.74 6.64 4.69
N SER A 73 -9.78 5.84 4.53
CA SER A 73 -10.98 5.95 5.35
C SER A 73 -10.67 5.71 6.82
N THR A 74 -11.51 6.27 7.71
CA THR A 74 -11.36 6.11 9.16
C THR A 74 -11.32 4.63 9.59
N GLU A 75 -12.01 3.75 8.85
CA GLU A 75 -12.01 2.31 9.08
C GLU A 75 -10.63 1.71 8.77
N MET A 76 -10.06 2.03 7.61
CA MET A 76 -8.73 1.54 7.22
C MET A 76 -7.60 2.17 8.06
N GLN A 77 -7.74 3.42 8.51
CA GLN A 77 -6.79 4.02 9.45
C GLN A 77 -6.74 3.24 10.77
N MET A 78 -7.88 2.79 11.29
CA MET A 78 -7.91 1.94 12.49
C MET A 78 -7.27 0.57 12.24
N GLU A 79 -7.40 0.01 11.05
CA GLU A 79 -6.70 -1.22 10.67
C GLU A 79 -5.19 -1.00 10.56
N VAL A 80 -4.73 0.09 9.92
CA VAL A 80 -3.31 0.45 9.81
C VAL A 80 -2.66 0.59 11.19
N VAL A 81 -3.33 1.26 12.13
CA VAL A 81 -2.83 1.42 13.51
C VAL A 81 -2.67 0.07 14.23
N ARG A 82 -3.50 -0.93 13.89
CA ARG A 82 -3.43 -2.29 14.45
C ARG A 82 -2.53 -3.24 13.65
N ASN A 83 -2.12 -2.85 12.43
CA ASN A 83 -1.34 -3.71 11.55
C ASN A 83 0.15 -3.63 11.90
N GLU A 84 0.61 -4.57 12.73
CA GLU A 84 2.02 -4.70 13.16
C GLU A 84 3.03 -4.88 12.01
N ARG A 85 2.55 -5.19 10.79
CA ARG A 85 3.38 -5.37 9.59
C ARG A 85 3.75 -4.05 8.92
N LEU A 86 3.04 -2.97 9.23
CA LEU A 86 3.35 -1.63 8.75
C LEU A 86 4.12 -0.86 9.83
N PRO A 87 5.27 -0.24 9.51
CA PRO A 87 5.94 0.68 10.42
C PRO A 87 5.13 1.97 10.51
N VAL A 88 4.10 1.95 11.36
CA VAL A 88 3.22 3.08 11.74
C VAL A 88 4.03 4.33 12.13
N SER A 89 5.28 4.16 12.56
CA SER A 89 6.20 5.26 12.89
C SER A 89 6.61 6.15 11.71
N SER A 90 6.50 5.69 10.46
CA SER A 90 6.89 6.49 9.29
C SER A 90 5.78 7.36 8.70
N LEU A 91 4.51 7.03 8.93
CA LEU A 91 3.35 7.76 8.37
C LEU A 91 2.84 8.86 9.31
N LEU A 92 3.09 8.74 10.62
CA LEU A 92 2.67 9.72 11.62
C LEU A 92 3.68 10.87 11.88
N GLN A 93 4.91 10.80 11.35
CA GLN A 93 5.99 11.76 11.65
C GLN A 93 6.17 12.92 10.67
N SER A 94 5.24 13.19 9.74
CA SER A 94 5.26 14.44 8.96
C SER A 94 4.39 15.54 9.60
N ARG A 95 4.72 15.87 10.86
CA ARG A 95 4.46 17.18 11.48
C ARG A 95 5.77 17.67 12.07
N GLU A 96 6.50 18.47 11.31
CA GLU A 96 7.30 19.64 11.73
C GLU A 96 8.22 20.08 10.57
N ASN A 97 7.65 20.90 9.66
CA ASN A 97 8.27 22.11 9.13
C ASN A 97 7.25 22.93 8.35
#